data_AF-Q3AY42-F1
#
_entry.id   AF-Q3AY42-F1
#
_cell.length_a   1.000
_cell.length_b   1.000
_cell.length_c   1.000
_cell.angle_alpha   90.00
_cell.angle_beta   90.00
_cell.angle_gamma   90.00
#
_symmetry.space_group_name_H-M   'P 1'
#
loop_
_entity.id
_entity.type
_entity.pdbx_description
1 polymer ?
#
loop_
_entity_poly.entity_id
_entity_poly.type
_entity_poly.pdbx_seq_one_letter_code
_entity_poly.pdbx_strand_id
1 'polypeptide(L)'
;MDHSDLLFLVEDIGKGNVLDSEMLEGCSVAAHELDDMDEVMAAKVAAHVFQELYGHIVQSIKGDQADPDEGIWTGKVEEFDFRITRNDDGDLIVDFLVRQ
;
A
#
# COMPACT_ATOMS: atom_id res chain seq x y z
N MET A 1 -7.92 -4.49 17.41
CA MET A 1 -8.70 -3.47 16.70
C MET A 1 -9.98 -4.12 16.25
N ASP A 2 -11.13 -3.51 16.49
CA ASP A 2 -12.37 -3.98 15.86
C ASP A 2 -12.42 -3.50 14.40
N HIS A 3 -13.25 -4.14 13.58
CA HIS A 3 -13.34 -3.85 12.14
C HIS A 3 -13.87 -2.42 11.86
N SER A 4 -14.66 -1.87 12.77
CA SER A 4 -15.25 -0.52 12.64
C SER A 4 -14.18 0.58 12.83
N ASP A 5 -13.28 0.38 13.79
CA ASP A 5 -12.14 1.28 14.01
C ASP A 5 -11.20 1.31 12.80
N LEU A 6 -10.93 0.14 12.20
CA LEU A 6 -10.04 0.04 11.05
C LEU A 6 -10.63 0.73 9.80
N LEU A 7 -11.93 0.53 9.55
CA LEU A 7 -12.66 1.25 8.50
C LEU A 7 -12.53 2.77 8.66
N PHE A 8 -12.78 3.27 9.88
CA PHE A 8 -12.68 4.71 10.16
C PHE A 8 -11.27 5.25 9.91
N LEU A 9 -10.23 4.53 10.35
CA LEU A 9 -8.86 4.95 10.11
C LEU A 9 -8.49 4.94 8.62
N VAL A 10 -8.93 3.93 7.87
CA VAL A 10 -8.66 3.88 6.41
C VAL A 10 -9.36 5.05 5.70
N GLU A 11 -10.55 5.46 6.15
CA GLU A 11 -11.21 6.65 5.60
C GLU A 11 -10.50 7.97 5.98
N ASP A 12 -9.92 8.07 7.17
CA ASP A 12 -9.30 9.28 7.71
C ASP A 12 -7.87 9.49 7.19
N ILE A 13 -7.02 8.45 7.24
CA ILE A 13 -5.58 8.53 6.96
C ILE A 13 -5.12 7.58 5.84
N GLY A 14 -6.04 6.91 5.13
CA GLY A 14 -5.66 5.92 4.13
C GLY A 14 -5.08 6.47 2.84
N LYS A 15 -5.16 7.78 2.57
CA LYS A 15 -4.76 8.37 1.29
C LYS A 15 -3.55 9.27 1.42
N GLY A 16 -2.72 9.32 0.38
CA GLY A 16 -1.60 10.25 0.31
C GLY A 16 -0.37 9.83 1.12
N ASN A 17 -0.24 8.55 1.48
CA ASN A 17 0.90 8.07 2.26
C ASN A 17 2.11 7.86 1.35
N VAL A 18 3.19 8.59 1.57
CA VAL A 18 4.42 8.49 0.76
C VAL A 18 5.21 7.24 1.17
N LEU A 19 5.61 6.42 0.21
CA LEU A 19 6.47 5.27 0.43
C LEU A 19 7.93 5.73 0.58
N ASP A 20 8.32 6.05 1.80
CA ASP A 20 9.69 6.41 2.14
C ASP A 20 10.46 5.22 2.74
N SER A 21 11.75 5.42 3.00
CA SER A 21 12.62 4.40 3.58
C SER A 21 12.26 4.03 5.02
N GLU A 22 11.63 4.95 5.78
CA GLU A 22 11.22 4.69 7.17
C GLU A 22 9.98 3.78 7.19
N MET A 23 9.01 4.06 6.31
CA MET A 23 7.80 3.25 6.13
C MET A 23 8.05 1.86 5.55
N LEU A 24 9.24 1.62 4.99
CA LEU A 24 9.66 0.32 4.46
C LEU A 24 10.68 -0.37 5.37
N GLU A 25 10.95 0.16 6.56
CA GLU A 25 11.89 -0.45 7.48
C GLU A 25 11.41 -1.85 7.89
N GLY A 26 12.19 -2.87 7.52
CA GLY A 26 11.80 -4.27 7.76
C GLY A 26 10.82 -4.86 6.73
N CYS A 27 10.47 -4.10 5.69
CA CYS A 27 9.75 -4.63 4.52
C CYS A 27 10.65 -5.60 3.74
N SER A 28 10.04 -6.60 3.11
CA SER A 28 10.77 -7.56 2.27
C SER A 28 11.23 -6.98 0.92
N VAL A 29 10.71 -5.82 0.54
CA VAL A 29 11.01 -5.13 -0.72
C VAL A 29 11.79 -3.87 -0.37
N ALA A 30 12.96 -3.69 -0.98
CA ALA A 30 13.76 -2.51 -0.74
C ALA A 30 13.20 -1.29 -1.48
N ALA A 31 13.43 -0.09 -0.95
CA ALA A 31 12.96 1.17 -1.56
C ALA A 31 13.38 1.34 -3.03
N HIS A 32 14.57 0.86 -3.40
CA HIS A 32 15.08 0.94 -4.77
C HIS A 32 14.47 -0.10 -5.74
N GLU A 33 13.74 -1.09 -5.23
CA GLU A 33 13.04 -2.09 -6.04
C GLU A 33 11.59 -1.70 -6.31
N LEU A 34 11.07 -0.65 -5.66
CA LEU A 34 9.69 -0.22 -5.80
C LEU A 34 9.33 0.23 -7.21
N ASP A 35 10.29 0.82 -7.93
CA ASP A 35 10.05 1.29 -9.30
C ASP A 35 9.84 0.13 -10.28
N ASP A 36 10.43 -1.03 -10.02
CA ASP A 36 10.39 -2.22 -10.89
C ASP A 36 9.52 -3.34 -10.30
N MET A 37 8.70 -3.03 -9.29
CA MET A 37 7.95 -4.04 -8.55
C MET A 37 6.81 -4.63 -9.40
N ASP A 38 6.58 -5.94 -9.25
CA ASP A 38 5.40 -6.60 -9.80
C ASP A 38 4.18 -6.44 -8.88
N GLU A 39 3.02 -6.94 -9.30
CA GLU A 39 1.77 -6.80 -8.54
C GLU A 39 1.83 -7.53 -7.19
N VAL A 40 2.64 -8.60 -7.09
CA VAL A 40 2.80 -9.38 -5.86
C VAL A 40 3.70 -8.63 -4.88
N MET A 41 4.77 -8.02 -5.35
CA MET A 41 5.65 -7.16 -4.56
C MET A 41 4.90 -5.92 -4.08
N ALA A 42 4.12 -5.27 -4.95
CA ALA A 42 3.26 -4.15 -4.57
C ALA A 42 2.28 -4.51 -3.45
N ALA A 43 1.67 -5.70 -3.51
CA ALA A 43 0.77 -6.18 -2.46
C ALA A 43 1.49 -6.42 -1.12
N LYS A 44 2.76 -6.88 -1.14
CA LYS A 44 3.57 -7.03 0.07
C LYS A 44 3.94 -5.69 0.68
N VAL A 45 4.33 -4.73 -0.17
CA VAL A 45 4.64 -3.36 0.25
C VAL A 45 3.41 -2.71 0.89
N ALA A 46 2.27 -2.76 0.21
CA ALA A 46 1.02 -2.23 0.72
C ALA A 46 0.64 -2.86 2.06
N ALA A 47 0.80 -4.18 2.23
CA ALA A 47 0.50 -4.85 3.49
C ALA A 47 1.43 -4.47 4.64
N HIS A 48 2.72 -4.32 4.37
CA HIS A 48 3.69 -3.85 5.36
C HIS A 48 3.32 -2.44 5.83
N VAL A 49 3.10 -1.52 4.88
CA VAL A 49 2.70 -0.15 5.17
C VAL A 49 1.37 -0.08 5.91
N PHE A 50 0.40 -0.91 5.54
CA PHE A 50 -0.87 -1.01 6.24
C PHE A 50 -0.67 -1.40 7.71
N GLN A 51 0.21 -2.37 7.97
CA GLN A 51 0.53 -2.77 9.34
C GLN A 51 1.19 -1.63 10.13
N GLU A 52 2.12 -0.89 9.54
CA GLU A 52 2.80 0.24 10.19
C GLU A 52 1.84 1.40 10.49
N LEU A 53 0.97 1.75 9.54
CA LEU A 53 0.02 2.85 9.68
C LEU A 53 -1.08 2.55 10.71
N TYR A 54 -1.63 1.34 10.69
CA TYR A 54 -2.82 1.00 11.48
C TYR A 54 -2.54 0.10 12.70
N GLY A 55 -1.31 -0.40 12.85
CA GLY A 55 -0.98 -1.42 13.85
C GLY A 55 -1.76 -2.73 13.65
N HIS A 56 -2.18 -3.02 12.42
CA HIS A 56 -3.04 -4.15 12.07
C HIS A 56 -2.27 -5.24 11.33
N ILE A 57 -2.27 -6.46 11.86
CA ILE A 57 -1.61 -7.60 11.22
C ILE A 57 -2.44 -8.07 10.03
N VAL A 58 -1.90 -7.86 8.83
CA VAL A 58 -2.49 -8.32 7.58
C VAL A 58 -2.36 -9.85 7.45
N GLN A 59 -3.46 -10.51 7.11
CA GLN A 59 -3.63 -11.94 6.90
C GLN A 59 -3.78 -12.30 5.41
N SER A 60 -4.30 -11.40 4.58
CA SER A 60 -4.57 -11.64 3.16
C SER A 60 -4.15 -10.47 2.27
N ILE A 61 -3.44 -10.79 1.19
CA ILE A 61 -2.99 -9.82 0.18
C ILE A 61 -3.21 -10.39 -1.22
N LYS A 62 -3.47 -9.50 -2.18
CA LYS A 62 -3.57 -9.86 -3.60
C LYS A 62 -3.08 -8.71 -4.47
N GLY A 63 -2.16 -8.97 -5.37
CA GLY A 63 -1.84 -8.07 -6.49
C GLY A 63 -2.86 -8.23 -7.60
N ASP A 64 -3.32 -7.12 -8.19
CA ASP A 64 -4.26 -7.13 -9.32
C ASP A 64 -3.61 -6.60 -10.60
N GLN A 65 -2.88 -5.47 -10.54
CA GLN A 65 -2.20 -4.88 -11.70
C GLN A 65 -0.88 -4.21 -11.27
N ALA A 66 0.14 -4.31 -12.12
CA ALA A 66 1.37 -3.56 -12.03
C ALA A 66 1.72 -2.98 -13.40
N ASP A 67 1.84 -1.66 -13.46
CA ASP A 67 2.27 -0.92 -14.63
C ASP A 67 3.37 0.08 -14.20
N PRO A 68 4.64 -0.35 -14.23
CA PRO A 68 5.78 0.51 -13.90
C PRO A 68 5.93 1.71 -14.83
N ASP A 69 5.53 1.58 -16.09
CA ASP A 69 5.63 2.63 -17.11
C ASP A 69 4.62 3.76 -16.83
N GLU A 70 3.40 3.40 -16.45
CA GLU A 70 2.39 4.36 -15.97
C GLU A 70 2.63 4.78 -14.50
N GLY A 71 3.48 4.05 -13.77
CA GLY A 71 3.75 4.26 -12.35
C GLY A 71 2.54 3.92 -11.48
N ILE A 72 1.80 2.86 -11.82
CA ILE A 72 0.56 2.45 -11.15
C ILE A 72 0.64 0.97 -10.72
N TRP A 73 0.35 0.71 -9.46
CA TRP A 73 0.17 -0.64 -8.93
C TRP A 73 -1.11 -0.72 -8.11
N THR A 74 -1.87 -1.79 -8.27
CA THR A 74 -3.15 -1.96 -7.58
C THR A 74 -3.32 -3.39 -7.07
N GLY A 75 -4.16 -3.50 -6.05
CA GLY A 75 -4.53 -4.80 -5.50
C GLY A 75 -5.34 -4.62 -4.23
N LYS A 76 -5.21 -5.61 -3.34
CA LYS A 76 -5.99 -5.70 -2.10
C LYS A 76 -5.13 -6.08 -0.92
N VAL A 77 -5.47 -5.47 0.21
CA VAL A 77 -5.01 -5.82 1.55
C VAL A 77 -6.27 -6.05 2.38
N GLU A 78 -6.50 -7.29 2.82
CA GLU A 78 -7.76 -7.74 3.39
C GLU A 78 -8.97 -7.45 2.46
N GLU A 79 -9.85 -6.57 2.92
CA GLU A 79 -11.05 -6.10 2.23
C GLU A 79 -10.88 -4.71 1.61
N PHE A 80 -9.74 -4.07 1.85
CA PHE A 80 -9.41 -2.75 1.33
C PHE A 80 -8.68 -2.86 0.00
N ASP A 81 -9.05 -1.99 -0.94
CA ASP A 81 -8.28 -1.84 -2.17
C ASP A 81 -7.09 -0.93 -1.88
N PHE A 82 -5.90 -1.30 -2.38
CA PHE A 82 -4.75 -0.41 -2.37
C PHE A 82 -4.44 0.06 -3.79
N ARG A 83 -3.92 1.28 -3.89
CA ARG A 83 -3.37 1.83 -5.12
C ARG A 83 -2.08 2.57 -4.80
N ILE A 84 -1.00 2.14 -5.43
CA ILE A 84 0.28 2.85 -5.42
C ILE A 84 0.38 3.64 -6.72
N THR A 85 0.69 4.93 -6.64
CA THR A 85 0.88 5.81 -7.80
C THR A 85 2.13 6.65 -7.63
N ARG A 86 2.85 6.90 -8.73
CA ARG A 86 3.92 7.91 -8.75
C ARG A 86 3.32 9.33 -8.84
N ASN A 87 3.74 10.23 -7.98
CA ASN A 87 3.36 11.65 -8.03
C ASN A 87 4.26 12.45 -9.00
N ASP A 88 3.97 13.74 -9.16
CA ASP A 88 4.74 14.64 -10.04
C ASP A 88 6.20 14.87 -9.56
N ASP A 89 6.47 14.67 -8.27
CA ASP A 89 7.80 14.78 -7.67
C ASP A 89 8.63 13.49 -7.84
N GLY A 90 8.01 12.41 -8.34
CA GLY A 90 8.63 11.11 -8.58
C GLY A 90 8.49 10.13 -7.41
N ASP A 91 7.89 10.54 -6.30
CA ASP A 91 7.64 9.71 -5.13
C ASP A 91 6.46 8.76 -5.35
N LEU A 92 6.57 7.58 -4.77
CA LEU A 92 5.47 6.61 -4.76
C LEU A 92 4.56 6.88 -3.58
N ILE A 93 3.26 6.99 -3.85
CA ILE A 93 2.22 7.24 -2.86
C ILE A 93 1.31 6.02 -2.82
N VAL A 94 1.00 5.51 -1.63
CA VAL A 94 -0.01 4.48 -1.41
C VAL A 94 -1.31 5.09 -0.86
N ASP A 95 -2.40 4.73 -1.52
CA ASP A 95 -3.77 4.96 -1.08
C ASP A 95 -4.42 3.63 -0.69
N PHE A 96 -5.13 3.60 0.43
CA PHE A 96 -6.05 2.55 0.84
C PHE A 96 -7.48 3.05 0.74
N LEU A 97 -8.35 2.22 0.16
CA LEU A 97 -9.71 2.59 -0.20
C LEU A 97 -10.68 1.55 0.36
N VAL A 98 -11.73 2.04 1.02
CA VAL A 98 -12.88 1.23 1.43
C VAL A 98 -13.70 0.89 0.18
N ARG A 99 -14.08 -0.39 0.05
CA ARG A 99 -15.01 -0.82 -0.99
C ARG A 99 -16.43 -0.41 -0.62
N GLN A 100 -17.07 0.35 -1.50
CA GLN A 100 -18.50 0.68 -1.39
C GLN A 100 -19.38 -0.44 -1.94
#